data_AF-A0A2N3DK12-F1
#
_entry.id   AF-A0A2N3DK12-F1
#
_cell.length_a   1.000
_cell.length_b   1.000
_cell.length_c   1.000
_cell.angle_alpha   90.00
_cell.angle_beta   90.00
_cell.angle_gamma   90.00
#
_symmetry.space_group_name_H-M   'P 1'
#
loop_
_entity.id
_entity.type
_entity.pdbx_description
1 polymer ?
#
loop_
_entity_poly.entity_id
_entity_poly.type
_entity_poly.pdbx_seq_one_letter_code
_entity_poly.pdbx_strand_id
1 'polypeptide(L)'
;MTVRRFGRERTAARLPQVSVRSLRVAGDGFPQGADAWRDAFDIDPAARPHFLLLADPFSCDVESLVQQLDRDFPGAVSIGGLASGAERPGENALLLEHRIHADGLVGVAQRRL
;
A
#
# COMPACT_ATOMS: atom_id res chain seq x y z
N MET A 1 26.97 -13.33 17.91
CA MET A 1 27.16 -12.50 16.69
C MET A 1 26.28 -13.11 15.60
N THR A 2 25.02 -12.69 15.54
CA THR A 2 24.02 -13.30 14.64
C THR A 2 24.03 -12.52 13.33
N VAL A 3 24.55 -13.12 12.27
CA VAL A 3 24.47 -12.57 10.91
C VAL A 3 23.03 -12.77 10.44
N ARG A 4 22.21 -11.72 10.51
CA ARG A 4 20.91 -11.65 9.82
C ARG A 4 21.18 -11.39 8.34
N ARG A 5 20.94 -12.40 7.51
CA ARG A 5 21.06 -12.33 6.05
C ARG A 5 19.75 -11.74 5.50
N PHE A 6 19.74 -10.47 5.13
CA PHE A 6 18.62 -9.87 4.41
C PHE A 6 18.64 -10.38 2.96
N GLY A 7 17.66 -11.20 2.59
CA GLY A 7 17.42 -11.57 1.19
C GLY A 7 17.10 -10.30 0.39
N ARG A 8 17.86 -10.03 -0.68
CA ARG A 8 17.65 -8.89 -1.57
C ARG A 8 16.95 -9.38 -2.83
N GLU A 9 15.64 -9.51 -2.78
CA GLU A 9 14.83 -9.67 -3.98
C GLU A 9 14.40 -8.29 -4.45
N ARG A 10 14.81 -7.92 -5.67
CA ARG A 10 14.51 -6.62 -6.29
C ARG A 10 13.73 -6.87 -7.56
N THR A 11 12.40 -6.84 -7.44
CA THR A 11 11.50 -6.90 -8.60
C THR A 11 11.14 -5.48 -9.01
N ALA A 12 11.35 -5.14 -10.27
CA ALA A 12 11.02 -3.83 -10.84
C ALA A 12 10.04 -4.01 -12.01
N ALA A 13 8.93 -3.28 -11.99
CA ALA A 13 7.96 -3.24 -13.08
C ALA A 13 8.03 -1.89 -13.80
N ARG A 14 7.94 -1.89 -15.14
CA ARG A 14 7.83 -0.67 -15.94
C ARG A 14 6.48 -0.66 -16.65
N LEU A 15 5.64 0.30 -16.28
CA LEU A 15 4.33 0.53 -16.90
C LEU A 15 4.38 1.87 -17.65
N PRO A 16 4.56 1.88 -18.98
CA PRO A 16 4.51 3.12 -19.76
C PRO A 16 3.08 3.66 -19.82
N GLN A 17 2.93 4.99 -19.84
CA GLN A 17 1.65 5.70 -20.03
C GLN A 17 0.62 5.54 -18.89
N VAL A 18 1.09 5.47 -17.64
CA VAL A 18 0.21 5.47 -16.46
C VAL A 18 0.45 6.72 -15.61
N SER A 19 -0.62 7.29 -15.06
CA SER A 19 -0.51 8.25 -13.97
C SER A 19 -0.44 7.49 -12.64
N VAL A 20 0.55 7.79 -11.81
CA VAL A 20 0.73 7.19 -10.47
C VAL A 20 0.41 8.24 -9.41
N ARG A 21 -0.37 7.84 -8.40
CA ARG A 21 -0.68 8.63 -7.20
C ARG A 21 -0.31 7.81 -5.96
N SER A 22 0.43 8.42 -5.04
CA SER A 22 0.92 7.75 -3.84
C SER A 22 0.11 8.12 -2.61
N LEU A 23 -0.07 7.16 -1.70
CA LEU A 23 -0.71 7.34 -0.41
C LEU A 23 0.21 6.85 0.69
N ARG A 24 0.27 7.62 1.78
CA ARG A 24 0.86 7.23 3.05
C ARG A 24 -0.14 7.45 4.17
N VAL A 25 -0.38 6.42 4.98
CA VAL A 25 -1.15 6.50 6.23
C VAL A 25 -0.25 6.01 7.36
N ALA A 26 -0.17 6.80 8.44
CA ALA A 26 0.59 6.45 9.64
C ALA A 26 -0.35 5.89 10.73
N GLY A 27 0.19 5.13 11.67
CA GLY A 27 -0.60 4.51 12.73
C GLY A 27 -1.44 3.34 12.24
N ASP A 28 -2.55 3.09 12.92
CA ASP A 28 -3.36 1.88 12.80
C ASP A 28 -4.56 1.97 11.86
N GLY A 29 -4.72 3.11 11.20
CA GLY A 29 -5.86 3.39 10.33
C GLY A 29 -5.58 3.26 8.83
N PHE A 30 -6.67 3.41 8.08
CA PHE A 30 -6.70 3.60 6.64
C PHE A 30 -7.97 4.40 6.27
N PRO A 31 -8.05 5.03 5.07
CA PRO A 31 -9.24 5.75 4.64
C PRO A 31 -10.51 4.90 4.74
N GLN A 32 -11.59 5.49 5.26
CA GLN A 32 -12.86 4.79 5.51
C GLN A 32 -13.92 5.23 4.49
N GLY A 33 -14.39 4.30 3.67
CA GLY A 33 -15.35 4.53 2.59
C GLY A 33 -14.74 5.08 1.29
N ALA A 34 -15.50 4.92 0.21
CA ALA A 34 -15.04 5.27 -1.14
C ALA A 34 -14.63 6.74 -1.30
N ASP A 35 -15.34 7.70 -0.71
CA ASP A 35 -14.97 9.13 -0.78
C ASP A 35 -13.59 9.39 -0.17
N ALA A 36 -13.30 8.82 1.01
CA ALA A 36 -12.01 9.00 1.66
C ALA A 36 -10.86 8.42 0.83
N TRP A 37 -11.08 7.30 0.15
CA TRP A 37 -10.09 6.73 -0.77
C TRP A 37 -9.89 7.54 -2.04
N ARG A 38 -10.96 8.14 -2.57
CA ARG A 38 -10.88 9.08 -3.71
C ARG A 38 -10.02 10.26 -3.36
N ASP A 39 -10.28 10.87 -2.21
CA ASP A 39 -9.54 12.05 -1.75
C ASP A 39 -8.08 11.68 -1.45
N ALA A 40 -7.86 10.51 -0.84
CA ALA A 40 -6.53 10.02 -0.48
C ALA A 40 -5.62 9.78 -1.70
N PHE A 41 -6.18 9.28 -2.81
CA PHE A 41 -5.42 9.03 -4.03
C PHE A 41 -5.59 10.09 -5.12
N ASP A 42 -6.54 11.02 -4.97
CA ASP A 42 -6.95 11.94 -6.04
C ASP A 42 -7.38 11.16 -7.31
N ILE A 43 -8.23 10.15 -7.15
CA ILE A 43 -8.68 9.25 -8.23
C ILE A 43 -10.19 8.99 -8.16
N ASP A 44 -10.85 8.96 -9.32
CA ASP A 44 -12.23 8.51 -9.47
C ASP A 44 -12.34 6.95 -9.40
N PRO A 45 -13.18 6.34 -8.53
CA PRO A 45 -13.34 4.90 -8.44
C PRO A 45 -13.89 4.29 -9.73
N ALA A 46 -14.67 5.05 -10.51
CA ALA A 46 -15.17 4.63 -11.80
C ALA A 46 -14.03 4.42 -12.82
N ALA A 47 -12.84 4.98 -12.58
CA ALA A 47 -11.68 4.81 -13.43
C ALA A 47 -10.99 3.43 -13.31
N ARG A 48 -11.49 2.54 -12.44
CA ARG A 48 -10.96 1.18 -12.22
C ARG A 48 -9.43 1.18 -12.04
N PRO A 49 -8.92 1.88 -11.00
CA PRO A 49 -7.49 1.94 -10.75
C PRO A 49 -6.91 0.56 -10.45
N HIS A 50 -5.61 0.42 -10.65
CA HIS A 50 -4.86 -0.68 -10.06
C HIS A 50 -4.14 -0.18 -8.82
N PHE A 51 -4.29 -0.86 -7.69
CA PHE A 51 -3.63 -0.52 -6.44
C PHE A 51 -2.44 -1.43 -6.19
N LEU A 52 -1.35 -0.84 -5.69
CA LEU A 52 -0.24 -1.55 -5.06
C LEU A 52 -0.10 -1.05 -3.62
N LEU A 53 -0.42 -1.90 -2.64
CA LEU A 53 -0.46 -1.53 -1.22
C LEU A 53 0.50 -2.39 -0.39
N LEU A 54 1.26 -1.77 0.50
CA LEU A 54 2.11 -2.44 1.49
C LEU A 54 1.77 -1.94 2.88
N ALA A 55 1.39 -2.87 3.74
CA ALA A 55 0.94 -2.59 5.11
C ALA A 55 1.85 -3.22 6.15
N ASP A 56 2.07 -2.52 7.26
CA ASP A 56 2.66 -3.09 8.47
C ASP A 56 1.58 -3.84 9.27
N PRO A 57 1.67 -5.16 9.45
CA PRO A 57 0.65 -5.95 10.16
C PRO A 57 0.57 -5.62 11.66
N PHE A 58 1.57 -4.96 12.24
CA PHE A 58 1.53 -4.57 13.65
C PHE A 58 0.66 -3.33 13.90
N SER A 59 0.40 -2.54 12.87
CA SER A 59 -0.39 -1.33 12.98
C SER A 59 -1.65 -1.39 12.13
N CYS A 60 -1.62 -1.91 10.91
CA CYS A 60 -2.78 -1.89 10.01
C CYS A 60 -3.59 -3.19 10.09
N ASP A 61 -4.91 -3.07 10.28
CA ASP A 61 -5.85 -4.18 10.06
C ASP A 61 -6.02 -4.44 8.56
N VAL A 62 -5.20 -5.35 8.04
CA VAL A 62 -5.15 -5.65 6.60
C VAL A 62 -6.38 -6.41 6.12
N GLU A 63 -7.04 -7.19 6.99
CA GLU A 63 -8.26 -7.89 6.61
C GLU A 63 -9.39 -6.88 6.37
N SER A 64 -9.61 -5.96 7.30
CA SER A 64 -10.60 -4.89 7.14
C SER A 64 -10.28 -3.97 5.95
N LEU A 65 -8.99 -3.67 5.72
CA LEU A 65 -8.53 -2.89 4.57
C LEU A 65 -8.95 -3.55 3.23
N VAL A 66 -8.66 -4.84 3.05
CA VAL A 66 -8.98 -5.56 1.82
C VAL A 66 -10.49 -5.63 1.60
N GLN A 67 -11.26 -5.96 2.64
CA GLN A 67 -12.72 -6.02 2.55
C GLN A 67 -13.34 -4.68 2.15
N GLN A 68 -12.78 -3.57 2.63
CA GLN A 68 -13.28 -2.25 2.29
C GLN A 68 -12.92 -1.86 0.85
N LEU A 69 -11.70 -2.17 0.39
CA LEU A 69 -11.29 -1.91 -1.00
C LEU A 69 -12.14 -2.68 -2.00
N ASP A 70 -12.46 -3.95 -1.72
CA ASP A 70 -13.34 -4.76 -2.56
C ASP A 70 -14.76 -4.16 -2.66
N ARG A 71 -15.23 -3.53 -1.57
CA ARG A 71 -16.54 -2.85 -1.53
C ARG A 71 -16.53 -1.51 -2.25
N ASP A 72 -15.50 -0.70 -2.01
CA ASP A 72 -15.41 0.69 -2.48
C ASP A 72 -14.98 0.79 -3.95
N PHE A 73 -14.22 -0.19 -4.45
CA PHE A 73 -13.67 -0.22 -5.81
C PHE A 73 -13.97 -1.54 -6.53
N PRO A 74 -15.25 -1.86 -6.80
CA PRO A 74 -15.62 -3.09 -7.48
C PRO A 74 -14.99 -3.16 -8.89
N GLY A 75 -14.13 -4.16 -9.10
CA GLY A 75 -13.43 -4.38 -10.38
C GLY A 75 -12.09 -3.64 -10.52
N ALA A 76 -11.62 -2.94 -9.48
CA ALA A 76 -10.21 -2.55 -9.38
C ALA A 76 -9.33 -3.78 -9.15
N VAL A 77 -8.08 -3.70 -9.61
CA VAL A 77 -7.08 -4.74 -9.30
C VAL A 77 -6.25 -4.26 -8.13
N SER A 78 -6.29 -4.98 -7.02
CA SER A 78 -5.47 -4.70 -5.85
C SER A 78 -4.39 -5.75 -5.71
N ILE A 79 -3.13 -5.31 -5.71
CA ILE A 79 -1.96 -6.14 -5.41
C ILE A 79 -1.33 -5.58 -4.14
N GLY A 80 -0.86 -6.44 -3.25
CA GLY A 80 -0.20 -5.95 -2.05
C GLY A 80 0.58 -7.01 -1.30
N GLY A 81 1.07 -6.62 -0.12
CA GLY A 81 1.80 -7.50 0.75
C GLY A 81 1.99 -6.90 2.15
N LEU A 82 2.28 -7.79 3.10
CA LEU A 82 2.62 -7.41 4.46
C LEU A 82 4.12 -7.17 4.59
N ALA A 83 4.52 -6.12 5.30
CA ALA A 83 5.89 -6.00 5.76
C ALA A 83 6.15 -7.07 6.84
N SER A 84 7.06 -8.00 6.54
CA SER A 84 7.31 -9.19 7.39
C SER A 84 8.79 -9.33 7.81
N GLY A 85 9.57 -8.25 7.76
CA GLY A 85 11.01 -8.29 8.09
C GLY A 85 11.32 -8.18 9.59
N ALA A 86 10.30 -7.86 10.38
CA ALA A 86 10.37 -7.47 11.77
C ALA A 86 9.73 -8.49 12.72
N GLU A 87 10.21 -8.52 13.96
CA GLU A 87 9.61 -9.31 15.04
C GLU A 87 8.75 -8.45 15.96
N ARG A 88 8.89 -7.11 15.90
CA ARG A 88 8.21 -6.16 16.80
C ARG A 88 7.64 -4.95 16.03
N PRO A 89 6.63 -4.26 16.59
CA PRO A 89 6.13 -3.00 16.04
C PRO A 89 7.25 -1.96 15.86
N GLY A 90 7.23 -1.24 14.74
CA GLY A 90 8.21 -0.19 14.42
C GLY A 90 9.54 -0.70 13.85
N GLU A 91 9.75 -2.00 13.72
CA GLU A 91 10.94 -2.58 13.08
C GLU A 91 10.70 -2.90 11.59
N ASN A 92 9.46 -2.84 11.11
CA ASN A 92 9.14 -2.98 9.70
C ASN A 92 9.57 -1.73 8.93
N ALA A 93 9.91 -1.89 7.65
CA ALA A 93 10.32 -0.78 6.80
C ALA A 93 9.47 -0.77 5.52
N LEU A 94 8.61 0.23 5.41
CA LEU A 94 7.82 0.53 4.22
C LEU A 94 8.50 1.64 3.43
N LEU A 95 8.94 1.34 2.21
CA LEU A 95 9.55 2.33 1.32
C LEU A 95 8.48 2.89 0.37
N LEU A 96 8.30 4.20 0.40
CA LEU A 96 7.47 4.93 -0.56
C LEU A 96 8.28 6.11 -1.11
N GLU A 97 8.38 6.18 -2.44
CA GLU A 97 9.25 7.13 -3.14
C GLU A 97 10.72 7.06 -2.65
N HIS A 98 11.11 8.00 -1.78
CA HIS A 98 12.46 8.14 -1.22
C HIS A 98 12.46 8.17 0.31
N ARG A 99 11.36 7.75 0.94
CA ARG A 99 11.19 7.75 2.40
C ARG A 99 10.89 6.36 2.93
N ILE A 100 11.50 6.06 4.07
CA ILE A 100 11.26 4.84 4.83
C ILE A 100 10.30 5.19 5.97
N HIS A 101 9.29 4.36 6.15
CA HIS A 101 8.30 4.48 7.20
C HIS A 101 8.24 3.19 8.03
N ALA A 102 8.03 3.33 9.34
CA ALA A 102 8.16 2.23 10.29
C ALA A 102 6.84 1.51 10.63
N ASP A 103 5.71 2.06 10.19
CA ASP A 103 4.35 1.66 10.57
C ASP A 103 3.34 1.95 9.45
N GLY A 104 2.09 1.58 9.64
CA GLY A 104 0.92 1.96 8.85
C GLY A 104 0.82 1.32 7.47
N LEU A 105 0.42 2.13 6.50
CA LEU A 105 0.13 1.72 5.12
C LEU A 105 0.82 2.66 4.15
N VAL A 106 1.48 2.10 3.14
CA VAL A 106 1.91 2.84 1.95
C VAL A 106 1.26 2.23 0.72
N GLY A 107 1.03 3.06 -0.29
CA GLY A 107 0.44 2.56 -1.50
C GLY A 107 0.63 3.47 -2.68
N VAL A 108 0.45 2.90 -3.87
CA VAL A 108 0.26 3.66 -5.09
C VAL A 108 -0.96 3.16 -5.83
N ALA A 109 -1.67 4.10 -6.43
CA ALA A 109 -2.75 3.84 -7.35
C ALA A 109 -2.32 4.29 -8.75
N GLN A 110 -2.58 3.45 -9.74
CA GLN A 110 -2.26 3.74 -11.13
C GLN A 110 -3.52 3.70 -12.01
N ARG A 111 -3.56 4.61 -12.98
CA ARG A 111 -4.59 4.66 -14.03
C ARG A 111 -3.93 4.73 -15.39
N ARG A 112 -4.48 4.00 -16.36
CA ARG A 112 -4.06 4.10 -17.76
C ARG A 112 -4.59 5.42 -18.35
N LEU A 113 -3.71 6.15 -19.03
CA LEU A 113 -4.07 7.39 -19.73
C LEU A 113 -4.96 7.12 -20.95
#